data_AF-A0A090YWD1-F1
#
_entry.id   AF-A0A090YWD1-F1
#
_cell.length_a   1.000
_cell.length_b   1.000
_cell.length_c   1.000
_cell.angle_alpha   90.00
_cell.angle_beta   90.00
_cell.angle_gamma   90.00
#
_symmetry.space_group_name_H-M   'P 1'
#
loop_
_entity.id
_entity.type
_entity.pdbx_description
1 polymer ?
#
loop_
_entity_poly.entity_id
_entity_poly.type
_entity_poly.pdbx_seq_one_letter_code
_entity_poly.pdbx_strand_id
1 'polypeptide(L)'
;MQERYSRQILFSGIGEEGQRKIRKKHVLIIGAGALGAANAEAIVRAGVGKVTIADRDYVEWSNLQRQQLYTEEDARQYKPKAVAASEHLKAINSEVEIVPVVTDVTVQEMEALIKDVDLILDATDNFETRLLINDISQKYNIPWIYGGCVGSYGVTYTIRPGKTPCFRCLMEHPASGATCDTVGIIQPAVQLVVAHQVTEALKILVEDFEALRETMLSFDVWNNQHMAFKVNRQKKDTCLSCGKLRTYPSLAFEAQTKTEVLCGRNTIQIRPGVTQPLNLEEIKKRLQKSVDVKATPYLLSFPVEEYRFVLFTDGRAFIHGTNDLKVAKRLYASYIG
;
A
#
# COMPACT_ATOMS: atom_id res chain seq x y z
N MET A 1 28.64 -6.29 9.53
CA MET A 1 27.96 -5.07 9.03
C MET A 1 28.49 -4.62 7.66
N GLN A 2 29.80 -4.36 7.48
CA GLN A 2 30.36 -4.04 6.14
C GLN A 2 30.22 -5.19 5.11
N GLU A 3 30.21 -6.45 5.53
CA GLU A 3 30.11 -7.59 4.60
C GLU A 3 28.76 -7.65 3.85
N ARG A 4 27.63 -7.40 4.55
CA ARG A 4 26.27 -7.53 4.00
C ARG A 4 26.07 -6.68 2.75
N TYR A 5 26.57 -5.44 2.78
CA TYR A 5 26.39 -4.46 1.70
C TYR A 5 27.60 -4.35 0.77
N SER A 6 28.62 -5.22 0.92
CA SER A 6 29.86 -5.15 0.14
C SER A 6 29.61 -5.10 -1.37
N ARG A 7 28.70 -5.92 -1.89
CA ARG A 7 28.34 -5.94 -3.32
C ARG A 7 27.58 -4.68 -3.78
N GLN A 8 26.73 -4.13 -2.91
CA GLN A 8 25.98 -2.90 -3.19
C GLN A 8 26.90 -1.67 -3.19
N ILE A 9 27.86 -1.63 -2.26
CA ILE A 9 28.87 -0.56 -2.14
C ILE A 9 29.80 -0.51 -3.35
N LEU A 10 30.10 -1.65 -3.99
CA LEU A 10 30.93 -1.68 -5.20
C LEU A 10 30.29 -0.96 -6.40
N PHE A 11 28.96 -0.80 -6.41
CA PHE A 11 28.30 -0.05 -7.47
C PHE A 11 28.51 1.45 -7.28
N SER A 12 29.15 2.10 -8.25
CA SER A 12 29.55 3.51 -8.17
C SER A 12 28.40 4.49 -7.96
N GLY A 13 27.18 4.14 -8.40
CA GLY A 13 25.98 4.95 -8.14
C GLY A 13 25.52 4.95 -6.68
N ILE A 14 26.03 4.03 -5.84
CA ILE A 14 25.76 3.97 -4.40
C ILE A 14 27.04 4.28 -3.62
N GLY A 15 28.08 3.45 -3.75
CA GLY A 15 29.32 3.64 -2.99
C GLY A 15 29.13 3.52 -1.47
N GLU A 16 30.19 3.79 -0.71
CA GLU A 16 30.13 3.78 0.76
C GLU A 16 29.24 4.90 1.30
N GLU A 17 29.33 6.10 0.71
CA GLU A 17 28.54 7.26 1.12
C GLU A 17 27.04 7.07 0.82
N GLY A 18 26.66 6.55 -0.35
CA GLY A 18 25.26 6.26 -0.66
C GLY A 18 24.69 5.19 0.27
N GLN A 19 25.46 4.15 0.62
CA GLN A 19 25.01 3.17 1.61
C GLN A 19 24.78 3.83 2.98
N ARG A 20 25.65 4.75 3.40
CA ARG A 20 25.49 5.50 4.65
C ARG A 20 24.24 6.38 4.62
N LYS A 21 23.90 6.98 3.47
CA LYS A 21 22.66 7.72 3.28
C LYS A 21 21.45 6.81 3.40
N ILE A 22 21.38 5.72 2.63
CA ILE A 22 20.29 4.74 2.63
C ILE A 22 19.94 4.32 4.08
N ARG A 23 20.95 4.00 4.90
CA ARG A 23 20.77 3.58 6.31
C ARG A 23 20.17 4.64 7.24
N LYS A 24 20.11 5.89 6.83
CA LYS A 24 19.50 6.99 7.60
C LYS A 24 18.10 7.35 7.13
N LYS A 25 17.66 6.77 6.01
CA LYS A 25 16.38 7.12 5.39
C LYS A 25 15.24 6.32 5.98
N HIS A 26 14.05 6.90 5.88
CA HIS A 26 12.77 6.29 6.22
C HIS A 26 11.90 6.18 4.97
N VAL A 27 11.50 4.95 4.64
CA VAL A 27 10.58 4.66 3.52
C VAL A 27 9.21 4.26 4.07
N LEU A 28 8.17 4.95 3.60
CA LEU A 28 6.78 4.58 3.85
C LEU A 28 6.24 3.79 2.66
N ILE A 29 5.73 2.59 2.92
CA ILE A 29 5.10 1.72 1.92
C ILE A 29 3.61 1.63 2.23
N ILE A 30 2.78 2.01 1.27
CA ILE A 30 1.32 2.01 1.42
C ILE A 30 0.74 0.92 0.55
N GLY A 31 0.16 -0.08 1.20
CA GLY A 31 -0.17 -1.37 0.62
C GLY A 31 0.98 -2.37 0.80
N ALA A 32 0.64 -3.54 1.29
CA ALA A 32 1.49 -4.71 1.47
C ALA A 32 0.99 -5.86 0.58
N GLY A 33 0.36 -5.55 -0.56
CA GLY A 33 0.01 -6.51 -1.60
C GLY A 33 1.23 -6.96 -2.41
N ALA A 34 1.02 -7.30 -3.68
CA ALA A 34 2.08 -7.86 -4.54
C ALA A 34 3.27 -6.90 -4.73
N LEU A 35 2.98 -5.65 -5.10
CA LEU A 35 4.01 -4.60 -5.23
C LEU A 35 4.64 -4.28 -3.88
N GLY A 36 3.82 -4.12 -2.84
CA GLY A 36 4.25 -3.63 -1.53
C GLY A 36 5.18 -4.59 -0.82
N ALA A 37 4.82 -5.87 -0.80
CA ALA A 37 5.65 -6.93 -0.23
C ALA A 37 7.01 -7.05 -0.92
N ALA A 38 7.03 -7.02 -2.26
CA ALA A 38 8.26 -7.13 -3.04
C ALA A 38 9.13 -5.86 -2.93
N ASN A 39 8.53 -4.66 -2.94
CA ASN A 39 9.24 -3.41 -2.66
C ASN A 39 9.84 -3.41 -1.25
N ALA A 40 9.08 -3.81 -0.24
CA ALA A 40 9.53 -3.85 1.15
C ALA A 40 10.73 -4.78 1.30
N GLU A 41 10.66 -5.98 0.72
CA GLU A 41 11.79 -6.92 0.71
C GLU A 41 13.03 -6.32 0.06
N ALA A 42 12.90 -5.75 -1.14
CA ALA A 42 14.03 -5.17 -1.86
C ALA A 42 14.69 -4.01 -1.09
N ILE A 43 13.89 -3.12 -0.50
CA ILE A 43 14.37 -1.94 0.23
C ILE A 43 14.99 -2.32 1.60
N VAL A 44 14.41 -3.30 2.30
CA VAL A 44 14.98 -3.85 3.55
C VAL A 44 16.32 -4.54 3.26
N ARG A 45 16.41 -5.29 2.16
CA ARG A 45 17.67 -5.91 1.70
C ARG A 45 18.71 -4.87 1.30
N ALA A 46 18.29 -3.74 0.75
CA ALA A 46 19.18 -2.62 0.44
C ALA A 46 19.71 -1.87 1.69
N GLY A 47 19.11 -2.11 2.85
CA GLY A 47 19.59 -1.58 4.13
C GLY A 47 19.08 -0.19 4.48
N VAL A 48 17.86 0.15 4.07
CA VAL A 48 17.18 1.37 4.55
C VAL A 48 17.10 1.36 6.08
N GLY A 49 17.24 2.52 6.73
CA GLY A 49 17.24 2.61 8.19
C GLY A 49 15.90 2.23 8.82
N LYS A 50 14.81 2.74 8.25
CA LYS A 50 13.45 2.50 8.72
C LYS A 50 12.48 2.25 7.58
N VAL A 51 11.63 1.24 7.71
CA VAL A 51 10.54 0.96 6.78
C VAL A 51 9.22 0.86 7.56
N THR A 52 8.28 1.75 7.24
CA THR A 52 6.91 1.68 7.75
C THR A 52 6.02 1.07 6.68
N ILE A 53 5.24 0.05 7.03
CA ILE A 53 4.36 -0.67 6.10
C ILE A 53 2.93 -0.54 6.60
N ALA A 54 2.09 0.16 5.84
CA ALA A 54 0.68 0.35 6.16
C ALA A 54 -0.20 -0.49 5.23
N ASP A 55 -1.01 -1.38 5.78
CA ASP A 55 -1.97 -2.18 5.02
C ASP A 55 -3.17 -2.58 5.90
N ARG A 56 -4.35 -2.65 5.29
CA ARG A 56 -5.63 -2.89 5.98
C ARG A 56 -6.09 -4.35 5.91
N ASP A 57 -5.51 -5.14 5.01
CA ASP A 57 -5.89 -6.50 4.70
C ASP A 57 -5.12 -7.52 5.55
N TYR A 58 -5.56 -8.77 5.46
CA TYR A 58 -4.88 -9.95 5.96
C TYR A 58 -4.49 -10.89 4.80
N VAL A 59 -3.59 -11.84 5.06
CA VAL A 59 -3.11 -12.77 4.04
C VAL A 59 -4.20 -13.79 3.68
N GLU A 60 -4.45 -13.96 2.38
CA GLU A 60 -5.41 -14.93 1.83
C GLU A 60 -4.74 -15.92 0.87
N TRP A 61 -5.31 -17.11 0.73
CA TRP A 61 -4.80 -18.13 -0.20
C TRP A 61 -4.63 -17.64 -1.64
N SER A 62 -5.60 -16.86 -2.14
CA SER A 62 -5.56 -16.25 -3.49
C SER A 62 -4.42 -15.25 -3.68
N ASN A 63 -3.78 -14.82 -2.59
CA ASN A 63 -2.69 -13.85 -2.61
C ASN A 63 -1.34 -14.53 -2.90
N LEU A 64 -1.18 -15.79 -2.52
CA LEU A 64 0.11 -16.49 -2.50
C LEU A 64 0.75 -16.66 -3.89
N GLN A 65 -0.04 -16.66 -4.96
CA GLN A 65 0.48 -16.77 -6.33
C GLN A 65 1.36 -15.57 -6.75
N ARG A 66 1.21 -14.39 -6.10
CA ARG A 66 1.91 -13.16 -6.47
C ARG A 66 2.56 -12.38 -5.33
N GLN A 67 2.23 -12.69 -4.08
CA GLN A 67 2.72 -11.98 -2.89
C GLN A 67 3.80 -12.80 -2.20
N GLN A 68 5.01 -12.78 -2.75
CA GLN A 68 6.10 -13.72 -2.42
C GLN A 68 6.57 -13.70 -0.97
N LEU A 69 6.27 -12.63 -0.23
CA LEU A 69 6.69 -12.49 1.17
C LEU A 69 5.82 -13.34 2.12
N TYR A 70 4.64 -13.78 1.70
CA TYR A 70 3.69 -14.48 2.55
C TYR A 70 3.68 -15.99 2.32
N THR A 71 3.33 -16.73 3.36
CA THR A 71 3.30 -18.18 3.37
C THR A 71 1.88 -18.72 3.51
N GLU A 72 1.71 -20.02 3.25
CA GLU A 72 0.44 -20.71 3.53
C GLU A 72 0.05 -20.61 5.01
N GLU A 73 1.02 -20.57 5.92
CA GLU A 73 0.73 -20.46 7.35
C GLU A 73 0.16 -19.09 7.70
N ASP A 74 0.67 -18.02 7.11
CA ASP A 74 0.10 -16.68 7.28
C ASP A 74 -1.35 -16.62 6.79
N ALA A 75 -1.66 -17.32 5.69
CA ALA A 75 -3.02 -17.44 5.15
C ALA A 75 -3.93 -18.28 6.07
N ARG A 76 -3.45 -19.40 6.62
CA ARG A 76 -4.21 -20.23 7.58
C ARG A 76 -4.57 -19.45 8.85
N GLN A 77 -3.67 -18.59 9.30
CA GLN A 77 -3.83 -17.77 10.51
C GLN A 77 -4.59 -16.47 10.27
N TYR A 78 -4.93 -16.11 9.03
CA TYR A 78 -5.48 -14.79 8.68
C TYR A 78 -4.61 -13.65 9.23
N LYS A 79 -3.29 -13.79 9.12
CA LYS A 79 -2.36 -12.81 9.70
C LYS A 79 -2.49 -11.48 8.93
N PRO A 80 -2.60 -10.33 9.61
CA PRO A 80 -2.58 -9.03 8.93
C PRO A 80 -1.32 -8.88 8.04
N LYS A 81 -1.49 -8.38 6.82
CA LYS A 81 -0.38 -8.32 5.84
C LYS A 81 0.80 -7.52 6.35
N ALA A 82 0.55 -6.35 6.94
CA ALA A 82 1.61 -5.51 7.50
C ALA A 82 2.40 -6.24 8.60
N VAL A 83 1.72 -7.01 9.46
CA VAL A 83 2.37 -7.78 10.54
C VAL A 83 3.18 -8.93 9.97
N ALA A 84 2.59 -9.74 9.08
CA ALA A 84 3.28 -10.84 8.41
C ALA A 84 4.54 -10.33 7.67
N ALA A 85 4.41 -9.23 6.94
CA ALA A 85 5.53 -8.60 6.25
C ALA A 85 6.63 -8.20 7.24
N SER A 86 6.28 -7.57 8.36
CA SER A 86 7.26 -7.18 9.37
C SER A 86 8.02 -8.37 9.97
N GLU A 87 7.34 -9.49 10.25
CA GLU A 87 7.97 -10.69 10.80
C GLU A 87 9.00 -11.27 9.81
N HIS A 88 8.58 -11.47 8.55
CA HIS A 88 9.45 -12.03 7.51
C HIS A 88 10.63 -11.10 7.18
N LEU A 89 10.40 -9.79 7.11
CA LEU A 89 11.45 -8.81 6.81
C LEU A 89 12.47 -8.68 7.94
N LYS A 90 12.05 -8.81 9.21
CA LYS A 90 12.98 -8.82 10.35
C LYS A 90 13.90 -10.04 10.31
N ALA A 91 13.41 -11.18 9.82
CA ALA A 91 14.24 -12.37 9.60
C ALA A 91 15.23 -12.19 8.43
N ILE A 92 14.88 -11.38 7.42
CA ILE A 92 15.74 -11.06 6.27
C ILE A 92 16.87 -10.09 6.68
N ASN A 93 16.54 -9.01 7.39
CA ASN A 93 17.51 -8.03 7.84
C ASN A 93 17.11 -7.38 9.16
N SER A 94 17.71 -7.85 10.25
CA SER A 94 17.46 -7.37 11.60
C SER A 94 18.08 -6.00 11.91
N GLU A 95 18.90 -5.44 11.02
CA GLU A 95 19.48 -4.10 11.17
C GLU A 95 18.49 -2.97 10.80
N VAL A 96 17.36 -3.30 10.16
CA VAL A 96 16.35 -2.34 9.69
C VAL A 96 15.22 -2.25 10.71
N GLU A 97 14.84 -1.02 11.09
CA GLU A 97 13.63 -0.80 11.88
C GLU A 97 12.40 -1.01 10.99
N ILE A 98 11.59 -2.03 11.28
CA ILE A 98 10.38 -2.33 10.51
C ILE A 98 9.15 -2.10 11.39
N VAL A 99 8.30 -1.16 10.97
CA VAL A 99 7.11 -0.72 11.69
C VAL A 99 5.85 -1.16 10.91
N PRO A 100 5.14 -2.20 11.37
CA PRO A 100 3.87 -2.60 10.77
C PRO A 100 2.73 -1.72 11.29
N VAL A 101 1.87 -1.25 10.38
CA VAL A 101 0.66 -0.49 10.73
C VAL A 101 -0.55 -1.15 10.06
N VAL A 102 -1.36 -1.84 10.87
CA VAL A 102 -2.60 -2.47 10.41
C VAL A 102 -3.70 -1.42 10.39
N THR A 103 -3.83 -0.72 9.26
CA THR A 103 -4.82 0.36 9.13
C THR A 103 -5.29 0.52 7.70
N ASP A 104 -6.55 0.94 7.57
CA ASP A 104 -7.02 1.57 6.35
C ASP A 104 -6.53 3.02 6.33
N VAL A 105 -5.68 3.36 5.36
CA VAL A 105 -4.96 4.63 5.35
C VAL A 105 -5.91 5.75 4.91
N THR A 106 -6.41 6.52 5.88
CA THR A 106 -7.18 7.75 5.62
C THR A 106 -6.34 8.99 5.87
N VAL A 107 -6.96 10.17 5.78
CA VAL A 107 -6.30 11.46 6.01
C VAL A 107 -5.63 11.49 7.38
N GLN A 108 -6.35 11.07 8.42
CA GLN A 108 -5.86 11.10 9.80
C GLN A 108 -4.65 10.18 9.99
N GLU A 109 -4.75 8.93 9.55
CA GLU A 109 -3.62 8.00 9.69
C GLU A 109 -2.43 8.42 8.84
N MET A 110 -2.67 8.98 7.65
CA MET A 110 -1.59 9.45 6.80
C MET A 110 -0.78 10.58 7.45
N GLU A 111 -1.42 11.55 8.12
CA GLU A 111 -0.71 12.63 8.82
C GLU A 111 0.21 12.10 9.93
N ALA A 112 -0.15 10.99 10.59
CA ALA A 112 0.72 10.34 11.55
C ALA A 112 1.86 9.56 10.88
N LEU A 113 1.57 8.89 9.76
CA LEU A 113 2.52 8.02 9.04
C LEU A 113 3.64 8.79 8.33
N ILE A 114 3.39 10.02 7.90
CA ILE A 114 4.32 10.78 7.05
C ILE A 114 5.48 11.42 7.81
N LYS A 115 5.48 11.34 9.14
CA LYS A 115 6.47 12.00 9.97
C LYS A 115 7.87 11.42 9.66
N ASP A 116 8.80 12.32 9.37
CA ASP A 116 10.19 12.00 9.06
C ASP A 116 10.34 10.99 7.90
N VAL A 117 9.39 10.94 6.95
CA VAL A 117 9.45 10.08 5.76
C VAL A 117 10.26 10.76 4.65
N ASP A 118 11.25 10.06 4.11
CA ASP A 118 12.05 10.54 2.98
C ASP A 118 11.45 10.15 1.62
N LEU A 119 10.69 9.05 1.57
CA LEU A 119 10.15 8.50 0.33
C LEU A 119 8.87 7.69 0.59
N ILE A 120 7.86 7.89 -0.25
CA ILE A 120 6.66 7.06 -0.30
C ILE A 120 6.74 6.11 -1.50
N LEU A 121 6.48 4.82 -1.27
CA LEU A 121 6.25 3.82 -2.33
C LEU A 121 4.76 3.49 -2.40
N ASP A 122 4.15 3.72 -3.57
CA ASP A 122 2.79 3.25 -3.85
C ASP A 122 2.78 1.76 -4.15
N ALA A 123 1.98 1.03 -3.41
CA ALA A 123 1.62 -0.34 -3.72
C ALA A 123 0.11 -0.58 -3.60
N THR A 124 -0.68 0.48 -3.70
CA THR A 124 -2.14 0.46 -3.61
C THR A 124 -2.77 0.08 -4.94
N ASP A 125 -3.98 -0.46 -4.89
CA ASP A 125 -4.77 -0.88 -6.05
C ASP A 125 -6.02 -0.03 -6.26
N ASN A 126 -6.23 1.02 -5.45
CA ASN A 126 -7.41 1.86 -5.52
C ASN A 126 -7.06 3.34 -5.78
N PHE A 127 -7.90 4.00 -6.56
CA PHE A 127 -7.65 5.36 -7.04
C PHE A 127 -7.76 6.42 -5.94
N GLU A 128 -8.63 6.20 -4.95
CA GLU A 128 -8.88 7.17 -3.89
C GLU A 128 -7.66 7.33 -2.97
N THR A 129 -7.06 6.21 -2.54
CA THR A 129 -5.81 6.25 -1.77
C THR A 129 -4.68 6.88 -2.57
N ARG A 130 -4.60 6.66 -3.90
CA ARG A 130 -3.59 7.34 -4.73
C ARG A 130 -3.76 8.86 -4.76
N LEU A 131 -5.00 9.35 -4.80
CA LEU A 131 -5.27 10.79 -4.68
C LEU A 131 -4.95 11.33 -3.28
N LEU A 132 -5.17 10.54 -2.23
CA LEU A 132 -4.74 10.87 -0.87
C LEU A 132 -3.22 10.99 -0.77
N ILE A 133 -2.49 9.96 -1.23
CA ILE A 133 -1.01 9.96 -1.27
C ILE A 133 -0.49 11.15 -2.08
N ASN A 134 -1.11 11.43 -3.22
CA ASN A 134 -0.78 12.57 -4.06
C ASN A 134 -0.82 13.88 -3.28
N ASP A 135 -1.93 14.17 -2.62
CA ASP A 135 -2.11 15.45 -1.93
C ASP A 135 -1.17 15.57 -0.73
N ILE A 136 -0.91 14.46 -0.04
CA ILE A 136 0.06 14.39 1.07
C ILE A 136 1.50 14.60 0.59
N SER A 137 1.91 13.93 -0.49
CA SER A 137 3.21 14.10 -1.12
C SER A 137 3.43 15.56 -1.53
N GLN A 138 2.42 16.21 -2.12
CA GLN A 138 2.50 17.62 -2.51
C GLN A 138 2.45 18.59 -1.31
N LYS A 139 1.71 18.27 -0.25
CA LYS A 139 1.59 19.10 0.97
C LYS A 139 2.89 19.11 1.77
N TYR A 140 3.51 17.95 1.96
CA TYR A 140 4.70 17.77 2.79
C TYR A 140 6.02 17.71 1.99
N ASN A 141 5.96 17.89 0.67
CA ASN A 141 7.12 17.89 -0.23
C ASN A 141 7.94 16.57 -0.18
N ILE A 142 7.23 15.44 -0.07
CA ILE A 142 7.83 14.11 0.01
C ILE A 142 7.77 13.44 -1.37
N PRO A 143 8.90 12.99 -1.95
CA PRO A 143 8.91 12.22 -3.18
C PRO A 143 8.05 10.96 -3.08
N TRP A 144 7.38 10.62 -4.17
CA TRP A 144 6.47 9.49 -4.23
C TRP A 144 6.68 8.71 -5.52
N ILE A 145 6.82 7.39 -5.43
CA ILE A 145 6.93 6.53 -6.61
C ILE A 145 5.63 5.75 -6.79
N TYR A 146 4.88 6.14 -7.81
CA TYR A 146 3.68 5.48 -8.28
C TYR A 146 4.02 4.14 -8.96
N GLY A 147 3.25 3.09 -8.65
CA GLY A 147 3.31 1.79 -9.29
C GLY A 147 1.90 1.21 -9.42
N GLY A 148 1.61 0.56 -10.55
CA GLY A 148 0.34 -0.10 -10.79
C GLY A 148 0.47 -1.27 -11.74
N CYS A 149 -0.32 -2.33 -11.51
CA CYS A 149 -0.34 -3.52 -12.34
C CYS A 149 -1.76 -4.06 -12.51
N VAL A 150 -2.06 -4.62 -13.68
CA VAL A 150 -3.28 -5.39 -13.95
C VAL A 150 -3.02 -6.33 -15.13
N GLY A 151 -3.45 -7.59 -15.05
CA GLY A 151 -3.12 -8.61 -16.05
C GLY A 151 -1.60 -8.75 -16.22
N SER A 152 -1.12 -8.53 -17.44
CA SER A 152 0.31 -8.46 -17.81
C SER A 152 0.86 -7.03 -17.90
N TYR A 153 0.01 -6.02 -17.69
CA TYR A 153 0.39 -4.61 -17.81
C TYR A 153 0.95 -4.06 -16.50
N GLY A 154 1.98 -3.24 -16.62
CA GLY A 154 2.58 -2.49 -15.52
C GLY A 154 2.82 -1.02 -15.89
N VAL A 155 2.74 -0.15 -14.89
CA VAL A 155 3.03 1.28 -15.01
C VAL A 155 3.78 1.77 -13.77
N THR A 156 4.71 2.71 -13.95
CA THR A 156 5.40 3.38 -12.86
C THR A 156 5.79 4.81 -13.22
N TYR A 157 5.79 5.68 -12.22
CA TYR A 157 6.23 7.07 -12.36
C TYR A 157 6.75 7.66 -11.05
N THR A 158 7.85 8.39 -11.13
CA THR A 158 8.43 9.12 -10.00
C THR A 158 7.86 10.52 -9.92
N ILE A 159 7.06 10.78 -8.89
CA ILE A 159 6.46 12.09 -8.60
C ILE A 159 7.37 12.84 -7.63
N ARG A 160 7.92 13.96 -8.11
CA ARG A 160 8.73 14.90 -7.33
C ARG A 160 7.95 16.19 -7.13
N PRO A 161 7.44 16.47 -5.92
CA PRO A 161 6.73 17.70 -5.62
C PRO A 161 7.48 18.95 -6.12
N GLY A 162 6.73 19.89 -6.70
CA GLY A 162 7.30 21.12 -7.29
C GLY A 162 8.08 20.94 -8.59
N LYS A 163 8.51 19.72 -8.96
CA LYS A 163 9.29 19.45 -10.18
C LYS A 163 8.43 18.81 -11.27
N THR A 164 7.92 17.60 -11.03
CA THR A 164 7.13 16.82 -12.02
C THR A 164 5.64 17.16 -11.95
N PRO A 165 4.81 16.76 -12.94
CA PRO A 165 3.37 16.62 -12.72
C PRO A 165 3.08 15.69 -11.54
N CYS A 166 2.04 16.01 -10.79
CA CYS A 166 1.50 15.13 -9.75
C CYS A 166 0.49 14.14 -10.35
N PHE A 167 0.06 13.13 -9.59
CA PHE A 167 -0.88 12.11 -10.07
C PHE A 167 -2.21 12.71 -10.56
N ARG A 168 -2.72 13.76 -9.89
CA ARG A 168 -3.93 14.48 -10.33
C ARG A 168 -3.78 15.16 -11.70
N CYS A 169 -2.57 15.62 -12.04
CA CYS A 169 -2.29 16.16 -13.38
C CYS A 169 -2.32 15.07 -14.47
N LEU A 170 -1.95 13.84 -14.12
CA LEU A 170 -1.86 12.73 -15.04
C LEU A 170 -3.20 12.02 -15.24
N MET A 171 -4.05 12.02 -14.21
CA MET A 171 -5.28 11.23 -14.13
C MET A 171 -6.50 12.14 -13.98
N GLU A 172 -6.80 12.95 -15.00
CA GLU A 172 -7.99 13.83 -15.00
C GLU A 172 -9.30 13.07 -15.27
N HIS A 173 -9.21 11.89 -15.89
CA HIS A 173 -10.34 11.01 -16.13
C HIS A 173 -9.92 9.58 -15.77
N PRO A 174 -10.45 8.96 -14.68
CA PRO A 174 -10.10 7.60 -14.34
C PRO A 174 -10.51 6.67 -15.49
N ALA A 175 -9.51 6.15 -16.21
CA ALA A 175 -9.73 5.05 -17.15
C ALA A 175 -10.08 3.81 -16.32
N SER A 176 -11.28 3.27 -16.57
CA SER A 176 -11.91 2.03 -16.08
C SER A 176 -11.50 1.46 -14.71
N GLY A 177 -12.49 1.12 -13.88
CA GLY A 177 -12.32 0.48 -12.56
C GLY A 177 -11.83 -0.98 -12.59
N ALA A 178 -10.99 -1.35 -13.56
CA ALA A 178 -10.37 -2.67 -13.64
C ALA A 178 -9.35 -2.85 -12.50
N THR A 179 -9.54 -3.88 -11.68
CA THR A 179 -8.65 -4.24 -10.58
C THR A 179 -8.03 -5.62 -10.82
N CYS A 180 -6.99 -5.96 -10.06
CA CYS A 180 -6.41 -7.30 -10.05
C CYS A 180 -7.47 -8.39 -9.78
N ASP A 181 -8.47 -8.08 -8.97
CA ASP A 181 -9.51 -9.04 -8.57
C ASP A 181 -10.59 -9.21 -9.66
N THR A 182 -10.67 -8.30 -10.64
CA THR A 182 -11.64 -8.40 -11.75
C THR A 182 -11.03 -8.88 -13.06
N VAL A 183 -9.75 -8.56 -13.32
CA VAL A 183 -9.05 -8.90 -14.59
C VAL A 183 -8.01 -10.01 -14.40
N GLY A 184 -7.58 -10.25 -13.16
CA GLY A 184 -6.41 -11.09 -12.87
C GLY A 184 -5.10 -10.31 -12.96
N ILE A 185 -4.01 -10.95 -12.54
CA ILE A 185 -2.66 -10.39 -12.57
C ILE A 185 -1.63 -11.52 -12.52
N ILE A 186 -0.55 -11.38 -13.30
CA ILE A 186 0.59 -12.31 -13.29
C ILE A 186 1.78 -11.72 -12.54
N GLN A 187 2.48 -12.56 -11.78
CA GLN A 187 3.62 -12.17 -10.96
C GLN A 187 4.76 -11.44 -11.73
N PRO A 188 5.12 -11.80 -12.98
CA PRO A 188 6.19 -11.09 -13.69
C PRO A 188 5.93 -9.60 -13.91
N ALA A 189 4.67 -9.20 -14.14
CA ALA A 189 4.31 -7.78 -14.29
C ALA A 189 4.58 -7.00 -12.99
N VAL A 190 4.29 -7.62 -11.84
CA VAL A 190 4.59 -7.07 -10.50
C VAL A 190 6.10 -6.86 -10.34
N GLN A 191 6.89 -7.89 -10.64
CA GLN A 191 8.34 -7.85 -10.43
C GLN A 191 9.01 -6.79 -11.31
N LEU A 192 8.54 -6.59 -12.54
CA LEU A 192 9.09 -5.57 -13.41
C LEU A 192 8.74 -4.16 -12.91
N VAL A 193 7.54 -3.93 -12.37
CA VAL A 193 7.19 -2.64 -11.75
C VAL A 193 8.06 -2.41 -10.51
N VAL A 194 8.21 -3.42 -9.64
CA VAL A 194 9.04 -3.35 -8.43
C VAL A 194 10.50 -3.03 -8.78
N ALA A 195 11.06 -3.68 -9.79
CA ALA A 195 12.43 -3.41 -10.24
C ALA A 195 12.62 -1.92 -10.58
N HIS A 196 11.66 -1.32 -11.28
CA HIS A 196 11.70 0.11 -11.58
C HIS A 196 11.44 1.00 -10.36
N GLN A 197 10.47 0.65 -9.50
CA GLN A 197 10.20 1.41 -8.27
C GLN A 197 11.43 1.44 -7.34
N VAL A 198 12.05 0.28 -7.11
CA VAL A 198 13.25 0.14 -6.27
C VAL A 198 14.44 0.88 -6.89
N THR A 199 14.60 0.83 -8.21
CA THR A 199 15.67 1.59 -8.89
C THR A 199 15.54 3.09 -8.63
N GLU A 200 14.34 3.64 -8.79
CA GLU A 200 14.09 5.07 -8.54
C GLU A 200 14.17 5.40 -7.05
N ALA A 201 13.75 4.48 -6.18
CA ALA A 201 13.89 4.62 -4.73
C ALA A 201 15.36 4.75 -4.34
N LEU A 202 16.23 3.83 -4.79
CA LEU A 202 17.66 3.87 -4.48
C LEU A 202 18.30 5.19 -4.91
N LYS A 203 17.98 5.69 -6.11
CA LYS A 203 18.44 7.01 -6.59
C LYS A 203 18.02 8.14 -5.65
N ILE A 204 16.75 8.17 -5.22
CA ILE A 204 16.26 9.16 -4.24
C ILE A 204 17.00 9.03 -2.90
N LEU A 205 17.18 7.80 -2.42
CA LEU A 205 17.76 7.53 -1.10
C LEU A 205 19.26 7.87 -1.02
N VAL A 206 19.99 7.77 -2.13
CA VAL A 206 21.38 8.26 -2.25
C VAL A 206 21.46 9.74 -2.66
N GLU A 207 20.32 10.35 -2.96
CA GLU A 207 20.14 11.75 -3.38
C GLU A 207 20.69 12.07 -4.78
N ASP A 208 20.74 11.06 -5.66
CA ASP A 208 21.06 11.21 -7.08
C ASP A 208 19.79 11.54 -7.89
N PHE A 209 19.33 12.78 -7.75
CA PHE A 209 18.09 13.24 -8.36
C PHE A 209 18.18 13.48 -9.88
N GLU A 210 19.39 13.61 -10.43
CA GLU A 210 19.63 13.82 -11.86
C GLU A 210 19.55 12.51 -12.64
N ALA A 211 19.82 11.37 -12.00
CA ALA A 211 19.66 10.05 -12.60
C ALA A 211 18.20 9.56 -12.68
N LEU A 212 17.25 10.29 -12.09
CA LEU A 212 15.84 9.89 -12.05
C LEU A 212 15.20 9.89 -13.44
N ARG A 213 14.29 8.94 -13.66
CA ARG A 213 13.54 8.86 -14.91
C ARG A 213 12.50 9.99 -14.97
N GLU A 214 12.53 10.76 -16.05
CA GLU A 214 11.54 11.84 -16.29
C GLU A 214 10.26 11.39 -17.03
N THR A 215 10.24 10.15 -17.53
CA THR A 215 9.11 9.60 -18.28
C THR A 215 8.23 8.72 -17.41
N MET A 216 6.91 8.75 -17.64
CA MET A 216 6.03 7.67 -17.18
C MET A 216 6.32 6.42 -18.00
N LEU A 217 6.67 5.33 -17.33
CA LEU A 217 7.00 4.05 -17.96
C LEU A 217 5.80 3.13 -17.87
N SER A 218 5.44 2.50 -18.98
CA SER A 218 4.47 1.41 -19.02
C SER A 218 4.94 0.27 -19.89
N PHE A 219 4.43 -0.92 -19.63
CA PHE A 219 4.78 -2.11 -20.39
C PHE A 219 3.69 -3.18 -20.30
N ASP A 220 3.70 -4.08 -21.28
CA ASP A 220 2.95 -5.33 -21.27
C ASP A 220 3.95 -6.48 -21.42
N VAL A 221 4.13 -7.24 -20.34
CA VAL A 221 5.14 -8.31 -20.32
C VAL A 221 4.76 -9.51 -21.18
N TRP A 222 3.46 -9.72 -21.44
CA TRP A 222 2.99 -10.85 -22.25
C TRP A 222 3.20 -10.59 -23.73
N ASN A 223 2.94 -9.35 -24.14
CA ASN A 223 3.09 -8.92 -25.53
C ASN A 223 4.48 -8.33 -25.84
N ASN A 224 5.40 -8.33 -24.87
CA ASN A 224 6.76 -7.77 -24.98
C ASN A 224 6.79 -6.30 -25.42
N GLN A 225 5.87 -5.48 -24.90
CA GLN A 225 5.73 -4.07 -25.27
C GLN A 225 6.23 -3.16 -24.15
N HIS A 226 6.91 -2.08 -24.52
CA HIS A 226 7.42 -1.07 -23.59
C HIS A 226 7.24 0.33 -24.17
N MET A 227 6.75 1.27 -23.34
CA MET A 227 6.52 2.66 -23.72
C MET A 227 6.96 3.60 -22.61
N ALA A 228 7.67 4.68 -22.98
CA ALA A 228 8.10 5.73 -22.07
C ALA A 228 7.57 7.08 -22.55
N PHE A 229 6.66 7.68 -21.79
CA PHE A 229 5.99 8.92 -22.15
C PHE A 229 6.58 10.10 -21.40
N LYS A 230 6.99 11.16 -22.12
CA LYS A 230 7.32 12.44 -21.51
C LYS A 230 6.03 13.14 -21.06
N VAL A 231 5.82 13.21 -19.75
CA VAL A 231 4.58 13.77 -19.16
C VAL A 231 4.79 15.17 -18.58
N ASN A 232 5.97 15.77 -18.70
CA ASN A 232 6.30 17.07 -18.10
C ASN A 232 5.29 18.19 -18.45
N ARG A 233 4.74 18.17 -19.67
CA ARG A 233 3.72 19.14 -20.15
C ARG A 233 2.34 18.97 -19.51
N GLN A 234 2.11 17.87 -18.79
CA GLN A 234 0.84 17.62 -18.08
C GLN A 234 0.75 18.40 -16.77
N LYS A 235 1.86 18.95 -16.25
CA LYS A 235 1.83 19.74 -15.02
C LYS A 235 1.04 21.03 -15.26
N LYS A 236 -0.02 21.24 -14.48
CA LYS A 236 -0.90 22.41 -14.61
C LYS A 236 -0.70 23.39 -13.45
N ASP A 237 -0.56 24.67 -13.78
CA ASP A 237 -0.53 25.76 -12.79
C ASP A 237 -1.82 25.86 -11.97
N THR A 238 -2.94 25.41 -12.56
CA THR A 238 -4.27 25.36 -11.96
C THR A 238 -4.55 24.07 -11.16
N CYS A 239 -3.61 23.13 -11.10
CA CYS A 239 -3.82 21.88 -10.37
C CYS A 239 -4.02 22.15 -8.87
N LEU A 240 -5.12 21.65 -8.31
CA LEU A 240 -5.47 21.83 -6.90
C LEU A 240 -4.49 21.18 -5.91
N SER A 241 -3.60 20.30 -6.38
CA SER A 241 -2.60 19.62 -5.56
C SER A 241 -1.19 20.21 -5.71
N CYS A 242 -0.72 20.43 -6.95
CA CYS A 242 0.66 20.85 -7.23
C CYS A 242 0.79 22.22 -7.91
N GLY A 243 -0.32 22.88 -8.19
CA GLY A 243 -0.38 24.19 -8.84
C GLY A 243 -0.02 25.35 -7.90
N LYS A 244 -0.36 26.57 -8.33
CA LYS A 244 -0.10 27.81 -7.57
C LYS A 244 -1.06 27.98 -6.40
N LEU A 245 -2.33 27.64 -6.59
CA LEU A 245 -3.38 27.69 -5.57
C LEU A 245 -3.76 26.27 -5.16
N ARG A 246 -3.17 25.79 -4.05
CA ARG A 246 -3.31 24.41 -3.58
C ARG A 246 -4.37 24.31 -2.50
N THR A 247 -5.36 23.46 -2.73
CA THR A 247 -6.44 23.19 -1.77
C THR A 247 -6.41 21.76 -1.23
N TYR A 248 -5.61 20.87 -1.84
CA TYR A 248 -5.45 19.47 -1.44
C TYR A 248 -6.80 18.75 -1.23
N PRO A 249 -7.63 18.63 -2.28
CA PRO A 249 -9.03 18.19 -2.15
C PRO A 249 -9.22 16.85 -1.44
N SER A 250 -8.27 15.93 -1.59
CA SER A 250 -8.33 14.60 -0.99
C SER A 250 -7.99 14.58 0.51
N LEU A 251 -7.61 15.72 1.09
CA LEU A 251 -7.39 15.90 2.54
C LEU A 251 -8.56 16.59 3.24
N ALA A 252 -9.59 17.01 2.49
CA ALA A 252 -10.76 17.65 3.08
C ALA A 252 -11.62 16.65 3.88
N PHE A 253 -12.25 17.13 4.96
CA PHE A 253 -13.05 16.33 5.89
C PHE A 253 -14.19 15.55 5.21
N GLU A 254 -14.79 16.12 4.17
CA GLU A 254 -15.88 15.50 3.39
C GLU A 254 -15.47 14.19 2.69
N ALA A 255 -14.16 13.93 2.53
CA ALA A 255 -13.65 12.70 1.93
C ALA A 255 -13.58 11.51 2.93
N GLN A 256 -13.85 11.70 4.22
CA GLN A 256 -13.47 10.75 5.29
C GLN A 256 -14.48 9.64 5.60
N THR A 257 -15.76 9.77 5.21
CA THR A 257 -16.79 8.79 5.60
C THR A 257 -17.25 7.96 4.41
N LYS A 258 -16.72 6.73 4.25
CA LYS A 258 -17.15 5.82 3.18
C LYS A 258 -17.34 4.38 3.66
N THR A 259 -18.46 3.80 3.24
CA THR A 259 -18.62 2.35 3.17
C THR A 259 -18.20 1.95 1.75
N GLU A 260 -17.27 1.01 1.62
CA GLU A 260 -16.71 0.64 0.32
C GLU A 260 -17.11 -0.80 -0.05
N VAL A 261 -17.52 -0.99 -1.29
CA VAL A 261 -17.64 -2.33 -1.90
C VAL A 261 -16.27 -2.70 -2.44
N LEU A 262 -15.71 -3.82 -1.98
CA LEU A 262 -14.43 -4.32 -2.47
C LEU A 262 -14.65 -5.10 -3.78
N CYS A 263 -14.37 -4.44 -4.90
CA CYS A 263 -14.54 -4.99 -6.24
C CYS A 263 -13.88 -6.37 -6.38
N GLY A 264 -14.59 -7.32 -6.99
CA GLY A 264 -14.06 -8.66 -7.28
C GLY A 264 -13.98 -9.62 -6.08
N ARG A 265 -14.30 -9.18 -4.86
CA ARG A 265 -14.20 -10.01 -3.64
C ARG A 265 -15.55 -10.50 -3.07
N ASN A 266 -16.69 -10.10 -3.65
CA ASN A 266 -18.01 -10.29 -3.06
C ASN A 266 -18.03 -9.92 -1.56
N THR A 267 -17.46 -8.76 -1.24
CA THR A 267 -17.15 -8.34 0.13
C THR A 267 -17.41 -6.84 0.29
N ILE A 268 -18.01 -6.47 1.42
CA ILE A 268 -18.18 -5.07 1.82
C ILE A 268 -17.29 -4.75 3.01
N GLN A 269 -16.57 -3.62 2.92
CA GLN A 269 -15.90 -3.01 4.07
C GLN A 269 -16.83 -2.01 4.75
N ILE A 270 -17.06 -2.22 6.05
CA ILE A 270 -17.73 -1.26 6.92
C ILE A 270 -16.69 -0.61 7.82
N ARG A 271 -16.72 0.73 7.87
CA ARG A 271 -15.96 1.55 8.80
C ARG A 271 -16.95 2.34 9.67
N PRO A 272 -16.90 2.21 11.01
CA PRO A 272 -17.73 3.03 11.89
C PRO A 272 -17.27 4.50 11.84
N GLY A 273 -18.20 5.43 11.98
CA GLY A 273 -17.90 6.88 11.91
C GLY A 273 -17.09 7.41 13.10
N VAL A 274 -17.02 6.65 14.19
CA VAL A 274 -16.18 6.93 15.36
C VAL A 274 -15.29 5.72 15.59
N THR A 275 -13.98 5.89 15.46
CA THR A 275 -13.01 4.83 15.76
C THR A 275 -12.92 4.67 17.27
N GLN A 276 -13.44 3.56 17.81
CA GLN A 276 -13.22 3.17 19.20
C GLN A 276 -12.56 1.79 19.22
N PRO A 277 -11.44 1.62 19.96
CA PRO A 277 -10.77 0.34 20.05
C PRO A 277 -11.73 -0.69 20.68
N LEU A 278 -12.01 -1.75 19.94
CA LEU A 278 -12.85 -2.85 20.40
C LEU A 278 -12.04 -3.82 21.25
N ASN A 279 -12.64 -4.27 22.36
CA ASN A 279 -12.11 -5.39 23.14
C ASN A 279 -12.45 -6.72 22.44
N LEU A 280 -11.55 -7.17 21.56
CA LEU A 280 -11.78 -8.39 20.79
C LEU A 280 -11.94 -9.64 21.67
N GLU A 281 -11.33 -9.70 22.85
CA GLU A 281 -11.50 -10.84 23.76
C GLU A 281 -12.91 -10.90 24.36
N GLU A 282 -13.51 -9.75 24.66
CA GLU A 282 -14.89 -9.68 25.14
C GLU A 282 -15.89 -10.07 24.03
N ILE A 283 -15.70 -9.54 22.82
CA ILE A 283 -16.52 -9.86 21.66
C ILE A 283 -16.41 -11.35 21.31
N LYS A 284 -15.20 -11.91 21.34
CA LYS A 284 -14.96 -13.34 21.15
C LYS A 284 -15.72 -14.19 22.16
N LYS A 285 -15.66 -13.86 23.46
CA LYS A 285 -16.41 -14.59 24.51
C LYS A 285 -17.92 -14.55 24.28
N ARG A 286 -18.44 -13.43 23.74
CA ARG A 286 -19.86 -13.31 23.35
C ARG A 286 -20.19 -14.21 22.16
N LEU A 287 -19.38 -14.16 21.10
CA LEU A 287 -19.65 -14.85 19.83
C LEU A 287 -19.38 -16.36 19.88
N GLN A 288 -18.36 -16.81 20.63
CA GLN A 288 -18.00 -18.23 20.76
C GLN A 288 -19.11 -19.11 21.37
N LYS A 289 -20.14 -18.49 21.96
CA LYS A 289 -21.35 -19.19 22.43
C LYS A 289 -22.24 -19.69 21.29
N SER A 290 -22.09 -19.13 20.10
CA SER A 290 -23.02 -19.37 18.98
C SER A 290 -22.32 -19.76 17.68
N VAL A 291 -21.07 -19.34 17.48
CA VAL A 291 -20.32 -19.59 16.23
C VAL A 291 -18.85 -19.92 16.53
N ASP A 292 -18.20 -20.64 15.61
CA ASP A 292 -16.76 -20.85 15.69
C ASP A 292 -16.02 -19.54 15.37
N VAL A 293 -15.11 -19.12 16.27
CA VAL A 293 -14.40 -17.85 16.15
C VAL A 293 -12.90 -18.12 16.12
N LYS A 294 -12.29 -17.77 14.99
CA LYS A 294 -10.83 -17.66 14.87
C LYS A 294 -10.41 -16.28 15.36
N ALA A 295 -9.39 -16.22 16.20
CA ALA A 295 -8.94 -14.98 16.81
C ALA A 295 -7.42 -14.82 16.67
N THR A 296 -7.01 -13.59 16.40
CA THR A 296 -5.63 -13.11 16.54
C THR A 296 -5.65 -11.87 17.45
N PRO A 297 -4.49 -11.36 17.89
CA PRO A 297 -4.44 -10.08 18.60
C PRO A 297 -5.00 -8.88 17.82
N TYR A 298 -5.17 -9.00 16.50
CA TYR A 298 -5.52 -7.90 15.59
C TYR A 298 -6.92 -8.00 14.98
N LEU A 299 -7.48 -9.22 14.91
CA LEU A 299 -8.80 -9.46 14.30
C LEU A 299 -9.49 -10.71 14.83
N LEU A 300 -10.81 -10.75 14.67
CA LEU A 300 -11.66 -11.94 14.78
C LEU A 300 -12.22 -12.34 13.41
N SER A 301 -12.24 -13.62 13.09
CA SER A 301 -12.92 -14.17 11.91
C SER A 301 -13.95 -15.22 12.33
N PHE A 302 -15.20 -15.07 11.90
CA PHE A 302 -16.30 -15.96 12.28
C PHE A 302 -17.39 -16.00 11.20
N PRO A 303 -18.14 -17.12 11.08
CA PRO A 303 -19.28 -17.22 10.19
C PRO A 303 -20.53 -16.59 10.82
N VAL A 304 -21.41 -16.02 9.99
CA VAL A 304 -22.76 -15.55 10.35
C VAL A 304 -23.69 -15.88 9.20
N GLU A 305 -24.63 -16.81 9.39
CA GLU A 305 -25.51 -17.31 8.31
C GLU A 305 -24.66 -17.81 7.12
N GLU A 306 -24.92 -17.33 5.89
CA GLU A 306 -24.10 -17.59 4.70
C GLU A 306 -22.87 -16.66 4.56
N TYR A 307 -22.69 -15.71 5.47
CA TYR A 307 -21.64 -14.69 5.41
C TYR A 307 -20.44 -15.04 6.29
N ARG A 308 -19.28 -14.47 5.95
CA ARG A 308 -18.09 -14.52 6.81
C ARG A 308 -17.69 -13.12 7.24
N PHE A 309 -17.52 -12.95 8.54
CA PHE A 309 -17.07 -11.71 9.16
C PHE A 309 -15.58 -11.75 9.45
N VAL A 310 -14.91 -10.63 9.20
CA VAL A 310 -13.58 -10.33 9.73
C VAL A 310 -13.64 -8.98 10.42
N LEU A 311 -13.53 -8.95 11.74
CA LEU A 311 -13.63 -7.75 12.58
C LEU A 311 -12.24 -7.36 13.11
N PHE A 312 -11.85 -6.11 12.93
CA PHE A 312 -10.57 -5.57 13.39
C PHE A 312 -10.72 -4.81 14.72
N THR A 313 -9.59 -4.58 15.40
CA THR A 313 -9.54 -3.83 16.67
C THR A 313 -10.04 -2.39 16.56
N ASP A 314 -9.96 -1.77 15.39
CA ASP A 314 -10.43 -0.40 15.11
C ASP A 314 -11.96 -0.33 14.84
N GLY A 315 -12.66 -1.45 14.92
CA GLY A 315 -14.09 -1.57 14.63
C GLY A 315 -14.42 -1.74 13.16
N ARG A 316 -13.44 -1.67 12.25
CA ARG A 316 -13.64 -1.97 10.85
C ARG A 316 -14.00 -3.44 10.68
N ALA A 317 -14.87 -3.75 9.71
CA ALA A 317 -15.23 -5.12 9.40
C ALA A 317 -15.30 -5.38 7.90
N PHE A 318 -14.87 -6.58 7.51
CA PHE A 318 -15.17 -7.16 6.21
C PHE A 318 -16.31 -8.17 6.33
N ILE A 319 -17.31 -8.02 5.48
CA ILE A 319 -18.46 -8.92 5.37
C ILE A 319 -18.38 -9.58 4.00
N HIS A 320 -17.88 -10.80 3.98
CA HIS A 320 -17.77 -11.62 2.78
C HIS A 320 -19.10 -12.33 2.49
N GLY A 321 -19.38 -12.53 1.21
CA GLY A 321 -20.60 -13.18 0.72
C GLY A 321 -21.66 -12.22 0.22
N THR A 322 -21.40 -10.90 0.21
CA THR A 322 -22.37 -9.89 -0.26
C THR A 322 -21.70 -8.67 -0.89
N ASN A 323 -22.41 -8.07 -1.85
CA ASN A 323 -22.16 -6.73 -2.39
C ASN A 323 -23.31 -5.76 -2.06
N ASP A 324 -24.30 -6.18 -1.25
CA ASP A 324 -25.42 -5.34 -0.83
C ASP A 324 -25.10 -4.59 0.48
N LEU A 325 -24.95 -3.27 0.34
CA LEU A 325 -24.63 -2.35 1.45
C LEU A 325 -25.64 -2.41 2.59
N LYS A 326 -26.93 -2.58 2.29
CA LYS A 326 -28.00 -2.61 3.29
C LYS A 326 -27.90 -3.89 4.12
N VAL A 327 -27.65 -5.02 3.46
CA VAL A 327 -27.44 -6.32 4.13
C VAL A 327 -26.22 -6.24 5.04
N ALA A 328 -25.08 -5.76 4.51
CA ALA A 328 -23.86 -5.62 5.28
C ALA A 328 -24.04 -4.72 6.51
N LYS A 329 -24.66 -3.54 6.36
CA LYS A 329 -24.91 -2.62 7.48
C LYS A 329 -25.83 -3.20 8.54
N ARG A 330 -26.89 -3.91 8.11
CA ARG A 330 -27.81 -4.62 9.03
C ARG A 330 -27.06 -5.68 9.83
N LEU A 331 -26.28 -6.54 9.18
CA LEU A 331 -25.53 -7.60 9.86
C LEU A 331 -24.49 -7.01 10.82
N TYR A 332 -23.77 -5.96 10.43
CA TYR A 332 -22.82 -5.29 11.32
C TYR A 332 -23.51 -4.74 12.58
N ALA A 333 -24.64 -4.04 12.42
CA ALA A 333 -25.41 -3.52 13.55
C ALA A 333 -25.94 -4.63 14.46
N SER A 334 -26.37 -5.77 13.92
CA SER A 334 -26.91 -6.88 14.72
C SER A 334 -25.86 -7.63 15.55
N TYR A 335 -24.63 -7.74 15.06
CA TYR A 335 -23.60 -8.60 15.67
C TYR A 335 -22.48 -7.84 16.38
N ILE A 336 -22.22 -6.61 15.96
CA ILE A 336 -21.14 -5.76 16.50
C ILE A 336 -21.71 -4.58 17.29
N GLY A 337 -22.77 -3.95 16.77
CA GLY A 337 -23.42 -2.76 17.32
C GLY A 337 -24.13 -2.93 18.65
#